data_AF-A0A840FHX6-F1
#
_entry.id   AF-A0A840FHX6-F1
#
_cell.length_a   1.000
_cell.length_b   1.000
_cell.length_c   1.000
_cell.angle_alpha   90.00
_cell.angle_beta   90.00
_cell.angle_gamma   90.00
#
_symmetry.space_group_name_H-M   'P 1'
#
loop_
_entity.id
_entity.type
_entity.pdbx_description
1 polymer ?
#
loop_
_entity_poly.entity_id
_entity_poly.type
_entity_poly.pdbx_seq_one_letter_code
_entity_poly.pdbx_strand_id
1 'polypeptide(L)'
;MATLVSRLVDEARSLAGAEVELVKARIGAKTSAYKSAIVFFAIAGVLALGAFIALLVGLILSLATVIGPGYATLVVVGVTLVVAGVLALIGKSRLGGAKP
;
A
#
# COMPACT_ATOMS: atom_id res chain seq x y z
N MET A 1 -52.20 21.34 -14.60
CA MET A 1 -51.24 21.20 -13.48
C MET A 1 -50.68 19.79 -13.33
N ALA A 2 -51.47 18.71 -13.46
CA ALA A 2 -50.98 17.32 -13.32
C ALA A 2 -49.85 16.91 -14.28
N THR A 3 -49.77 17.52 -15.47
CA THR A 3 -48.78 17.19 -16.52
C THR A 3 -47.36 17.68 -16.22
N LEU A 4 -47.19 18.74 -15.43
CA LEU A 4 -45.87 19.29 -15.05
C LEU A 4 -45.24 18.46 -13.93
N VAL A 5 -46.05 17.98 -12.98
CA VAL A 5 -45.60 17.10 -11.89
C VAL A 5 -45.14 15.76 -12.44
N SER A 6 -45.86 15.19 -13.41
CA SER A 6 -45.44 13.94 -14.08
C SER A 6 -44.09 14.11 -14.79
N ARG A 7 -43.87 15.23 -15.50
CA ARG A 7 -42.60 15.50 -16.19
C ARG A 7 -41.44 15.69 -15.22
N LEU A 8 -41.66 16.39 -14.09
CA LEU A 8 -40.63 16.60 -13.08
C LEU A 8 -40.24 15.28 -12.38
N VAL A 9 -41.21 14.38 -12.17
CA VAL A 9 -40.95 13.03 -11.65
C VAL A 9 -40.18 12.18 -12.65
N ASP A 10 -40.52 12.24 -13.93
CA ASP A 10 -39.80 11.51 -14.98
C ASP A 10 -38.36 12.06 -15.18
N GLU A 11 -38.17 13.38 -15.14
CA GLU A 11 -36.85 14.01 -15.19
C GLU A 11 -36.00 13.68 -13.95
N ALA A 12 -36.60 13.69 -12.75
CA ALA A 12 -35.91 13.30 -11.52
C ALA A 12 -35.48 11.82 -11.55
N ARG A 13 -36.31 10.94 -12.11
CA ARG A 13 -36.02 9.51 -12.23
C ARG A 13 -34.94 9.24 -13.29
N SER A 14 -34.98 9.99 -14.39
CA SER A 14 -33.94 9.99 -15.43
C SER A 14 -32.59 10.46 -14.87
N LEU A 15 -32.58 11.54 -14.09
CA LEU A 15 -31.38 12.09 -13.48
C LEU A 15 -30.79 11.14 -12.42
N ALA A 16 -31.64 10.52 -11.60
CA ALA A 16 -31.21 9.50 -10.65
C ALA A 16 -30.56 8.28 -11.34
N GLY A 17 -31.10 7.86 -12.49
CA GLY A 17 -30.49 6.80 -13.30
C GLY A 17 -29.11 7.18 -13.84
N ALA A 18 -28.96 8.40 -14.34
CA ALA A 18 -27.69 8.92 -14.86
C ALA A 18 -26.61 9.04 -13.76
N GLU A 19 -26.97 9.49 -12.57
CA GLU A 19 -26.05 9.54 -11.43
C GLU A 19 -25.59 8.15 -10.99
N VAL A 20 -26.50 7.17 -10.99
CA VAL A 20 -26.17 5.77 -10.68
C VAL A 20 -25.19 5.20 -11.71
N GLU A 21 -25.39 5.46 -13.00
CA GLU A 21 -24.43 5.06 -14.04
C GLU A 21 -23.08 5.77 -13.90
N LEU A 22 -23.08 7.06 -13.60
CA LEU A 22 -21.85 7.85 -13.41
C LEU A 22 -21.07 7.35 -12.19
N VAL A 23 -21.74 7.07 -11.07
CA VAL A 23 -21.14 6.46 -9.87
C VAL A 23 -20.58 5.08 -10.17
N LYS A 24 -21.33 4.25 -10.88
CA LYS A 24 -20.89 2.90 -11.28
C LYS A 24 -19.66 2.95 -12.19
N ALA A 25 -19.63 3.87 -13.15
CA ALA A 25 -18.47 4.09 -14.02
C ALA A 25 -17.25 4.60 -13.22
N ARG A 26 -17.46 5.51 -12.27
CA ARG A 26 -16.39 6.06 -11.41
C ARG A 26 -15.80 5.01 -10.47
N ILE A 27 -16.66 4.13 -9.93
CA ILE A 27 -16.25 2.98 -9.12
C ILE A 27 -15.50 1.95 -9.99
N GLY A 28 -16.00 1.65 -11.19
CA GLY A 28 -15.38 0.71 -12.14
C GLY A 28 -14.00 1.16 -12.64
N ALA A 29 -13.87 2.45 -12.99
CA ALA A 29 -12.60 3.03 -13.41
C ALA A 29 -11.56 3.03 -12.28
N LYS A 30 -11.97 3.35 -11.05
CA LYS A 30 -11.08 3.24 -9.87
C LYS A 30 -10.70 1.79 -9.60
N THR A 31 -11.62 0.83 -9.66
CA THR A 31 -11.29 -0.58 -9.36
C THR A 31 -10.33 -1.22 -10.37
N SER A 32 -10.40 -0.87 -11.66
CA SER A 32 -9.46 -1.37 -12.67
C SER A 32 -8.03 -0.90 -12.41
N ALA A 33 -7.84 0.39 -12.12
CA ALA A 33 -6.53 0.95 -11.79
C ALA A 33 -5.95 0.34 -10.50
N TYR A 34 -6.79 0.09 -9.50
CA TYR A 34 -6.37 -0.52 -8.24
C TYR A 34 -5.91 -1.97 -8.41
N LYS A 35 -6.56 -2.78 -9.25
CA LYS A 35 -6.13 -4.18 -9.50
C LYS A 35 -4.74 -4.25 -10.10
N SER A 36 -4.45 -3.42 -11.11
CA SER A 36 -3.12 -3.33 -11.71
C SER A 36 -2.09 -2.83 -10.69
N ALA A 37 -2.43 -1.77 -9.95
CA ALA A 37 -1.55 -1.21 -8.93
C ALA A 37 -1.16 -2.23 -7.85
N ILE A 38 -2.08 -3.09 -7.41
CA ILE A 38 -1.79 -4.13 -6.39
C ILE A 38 -0.74 -5.12 -6.88
N VAL A 39 -0.81 -5.56 -8.15
CA VAL A 39 0.17 -6.51 -8.72
C VAL A 39 1.55 -5.86 -8.81
N PHE A 40 1.62 -4.65 -9.34
CA PHE A 40 2.90 -3.91 -9.40
C PHE A 40 3.47 -3.65 -7.99
N PHE A 41 2.62 -3.32 -7.01
CA PHE A 41 3.05 -3.11 -5.63
C PHE A 41 3.53 -4.41 -4.97
N ALA A 42 2.88 -5.54 -5.25
CA ALA A 42 3.32 -6.84 -4.78
C ALA A 42 4.70 -7.21 -5.34
N ILE A 43 4.91 -7.06 -6.65
CA ILE A 43 6.20 -7.30 -7.30
C ILE A 43 7.27 -6.37 -6.74
N ALA A 44 6.98 -5.07 -6.63
CA ALA A 44 7.90 -4.10 -6.04
C ALA A 44 8.25 -4.44 -4.59
N GLY A 45 7.29 -4.90 -3.78
CA GLY A 45 7.52 -5.35 -2.42
C GLY A 45 8.46 -6.55 -2.33
N VAL A 46 8.26 -7.56 -3.19
CA VAL A 46 9.14 -8.74 -3.26
C VAL A 46 10.55 -8.35 -3.72
N LEU A 47 10.67 -7.49 -4.74
CA LEU A 47 11.96 -7.00 -5.22
C LEU A 47 12.68 -6.15 -4.17
N ALA A 48 11.96 -5.28 -3.46
CA ALA A 48 12.51 -4.49 -2.37
C ALA A 48 13.02 -5.38 -1.24
N LEU A 49 12.30 -6.46 -0.89
CA LEU A 49 12.75 -7.44 0.10
C LEU A 49 14.04 -8.15 -0.36
N GLY A 50 14.08 -8.61 -1.62
CA GLY A 50 15.27 -9.24 -2.18
C GLY A 50 16.49 -8.30 -2.22
N ALA A 51 16.28 -7.05 -2.64
CA ALA A 51 17.31 -6.02 -2.65
C ALA A 51 17.80 -5.68 -1.23
N PHE A 52 16.91 -5.64 -0.24
CA PHE A 52 17.27 -5.43 1.15
C PHE A 52 18.16 -6.56 1.68
N ILE A 53 17.80 -7.82 1.43
CA ILE A 53 18.62 -8.97 1.82
C ILE A 53 20.00 -8.90 1.13
N ALA A 54 20.03 -8.63 -0.18
CA ALA A 54 21.29 -8.50 -0.93
C ALA A 54 22.17 -7.34 -0.40
N LEU A 55 21.57 -6.21 -0.02
CA LEU A 55 22.26 -5.09 0.60
C LEU A 55 22.91 -5.49 1.94
N LEU A 56 22.19 -6.22 2.78
CA LEU A 56 22.73 -6.72 4.05
C LEU A 56 23.89 -7.69 3.82
N VAL A 57 23.77 -8.62 2.86
CA VAL A 57 24.85 -9.54 2.50
C VAL A 57 26.07 -8.77 1.99
N GLY A 58 25.88 -7.80 1.08
CA GLY A 58 26.97 -6.95 0.59
C GLY A 58 27.66 -6.16 1.70
N LEU A 59 26.88 -5.63 2.65
CA LEU A 59 27.40 -4.92 3.82
C LEU A 59 28.21 -5.85 4.72
N ILE A 60 27.72 -7.06 4.99
CA ILE A 60 28.44 -8.08 5.75
C ILE A 60 29.77 -8.42 5.06
N LEU A 61 29.77 -8.66 3.75
CA LEU A 61 30.99 -8.99 3.01
C LEU A 61 31.99 -7.82 3.02
N SER A 62 31.52 -6.59 2.87
CA SER A 62 32.39 -5.41 2.95
C SER A 62 33.02 -5.27 4.35
N LEU A 63 32.23 -5.43 5.42
CA LEU A 63 32.72 -5.28 6.79
C LEU A 63 33.58 -6.48 7.23
N ALA A 64 33.30 -7.68 6.69
CA ALA A 64 34.07 -8.88 6.96
C ALA A 64 35.55 -8.73 6.58
N THR A 65 35.88 -7.87 5.59
CA THR A 65 37.27 -7.58 5.22
C THR A 65 38.05 -6.84 6.31
N VAL A 66 37.37 -6.16 7.23
CA VAL A 66 37.99 -5.31 8.26
C VAL A 66 37.99 -5.99 9.64
N ILE A 67 36.86 -6.60 10.02
CA ILE A 67 36.64 -7.11 11.38
C ILE A 67 36.39 -8.64 11.44
N GLY A 68 36.51 -9.31 10.29
CA GLY A 68 36.22 -10.73 10.15
C GLY A 68 34.72 -11.04 10.00
N PRO A 69 34.37 -12.21 9.39
CA PRO A 69 33.00 -12.50 8.99
C PRO A 69 32.01 -12.61 10.16
N GLY A 70 32.44 -13.15 11.30
CA GLY A 70 31.57 -13.39 12.46
C GLY A 70 31.12 -12.11 13.16
N TYR A 71 32.01 -11.12 13.31
CA TYR A 71 31.64 -9.85 13.93
C TYR A 71 30.86 -8.94 12.98
N ALA A 72 31.16 -9.01 11.68
CA ALA A 72 30.42 -8.30 10.65
C ALA A 72 28.93 -8.70 10.61
N THR A 73 28.63 -10.00 10.65
CA THR A 73 27.23 -10.48 10.68
C THR A 73 26.50 -10.01 11.92
N LEU A 74 27.13 -10.12 13.11
CA LEU A 74 26.52 -9.68 14.37
C LEU A 74 26.16 -8.19 14.37
N VAL A 75 27.06 -7.33 13.90
CA VAL A 75 26.81 -5.88 13.84
C VAL A 75 25.69 -5.57 12.87
N VAL A 76 25.73 -6.11 11.65
CA VAL A 76 24.73 -5.81 10.62
C VAL A 76 23.35 -6.33 11.02
N VAL A 77 23.26 -7.55 11.55
CA VAL A 77 22.00 -8.12 12.04
C VAL A 77 21.48 -7.32 13.23
N GLY A 78 22.35 -6.95 14.18
CA GLY A 78 21.98 -6.14 15.34
C GLY A 78 21.37 -4.79 14.94
N VAL A 79 22.04 -4.05 14.06
CA VAL A 79 21.53 -2.75 13.55
C VAL A 79 20.20 -2.94 12.82
N THR A 80 20.08 -3.99 12.00
CA THR A 80 18.84 -4.28 11.26
C THR A 80 17.67 -4.58 12.20
N LEU A 81 17.90 -5.36 13.26
CA LEU A 81 16.87 -5.65 14.26
C LEU A 81 16.42 -4.42 15.04
N VAL A 82 17.34 -3.51 15.36
CA VAL A 82 16.99 -2.24 16.00
C VAL A 82 16.07 -1.42 15.10
N VAL A 83 16.42 -1.28 13.82
CA VAL A 83 15.59 -0.56 12.83
C VAL A 83 14.22 -1.22 12.67
N ALA A 84 14.18 -2.56 12.55
CA ALA A 84 12.93 -3.31 12.46
C ALA A 84 12.05 -3.13 13.71
N GLY A 85 12.66 -3.13 14.90
CA GLY A 85 11.97 -2.87 16.16
C GLY A 85 11.34 -1.48 16.20
N VAL A 86 12.08 -0.44 15.79
CA VAL A 86 11.55 0.95 15.72
C VAL A 86 10.38 1.04 14.73
N LEU A 87 10.52 0.46 13.55
CA LEU A 87 9.44 0.40 12.55
C LEU A 87 8.19 -0.32 13.10
N ALA A 88 8.37 -1.43 13.80
CA ALA A 88 7.28 -2.18 14.42
C ALA A 88 6.56 -1.35 15.50
N LEU A 89 7.29 -0.60 16.32
CA LEU A 89 6.71 0.30 17.32
C LEU A 89 5.91 1.45 16.68
N ILE A 90 6.44 2.05 15.61
CA ILE A 90 5.72 3.08 14.84
C ILE A 90 4.45 2.48 14.22
N GLY A 91 4.55 1.30 13.60
CA GLY A 91 3.39 0.60 13.03
C GLY A 91 2.32 0.31 14.08
N LYS A 92 2.72 -0.20 15.25
CA LYS A 92 1.83 -0.43 16.39
C LYS A 92 1.15 0.86 16.85
N SER A 93 1.86 1.98 16.92
CA SER A 93 1.29 3.27 17.31
C SER A 93 0.23 3.78 16.33
N ARG A 94 0.40 3.50 15.03
CA ARG A 94 -0.56 3.88 13.99
C ARG A 94 -1.80 3.00 13.98
N LEU A 95 -1.65 1.70 14.28
CA LEU A 95 -2.78 0.77 14.41
C LEU A 95 -3.59 1.03 15.69
N GLY A 96 -2.94 1.41 16.79
CA GLY A 96 -3.61 1.72 18.06
C GLY A 96 -4.44 3.03 18.04
N GLY A 97 -4.23 3.90 17.05
CA GLY A 97 -5.04 5.09 16.82
C GLY A 97 -6.29 4.84 15.96
N ALA A 98 -6.44 3.65 15.37
CA ALA A 98 -7.66 3.25 14.68
C ALA A 98 -8.72 2.90 15.74
N LYS A 99 -9.53 3.89 16.12
CA LYS A 99 -10.74 3.67 16.92
C LYS A 99 -11.66 2.73 16.10
N PRO A 100 -12.24 1.67 16.71
CA PRO A 100 -13.22 0.84 16.05
C PRO A 100 -14.44 1.64 15.59
#